data_AF-A0A1H0DP92-F1
#
_entry.id   AF-A0A1H0DP92-F1
#
_cell.length_a   1.000
_cell.length_b   1.000
_cell.length_c   1.000
_cell.angle_alpha   90.00
_cell.angle_beta   90.00
_cell.angle_gamma   90.00
#
_symmetry.space_group_name_H-M   'P 1'
#
loop_
_entity.id
_entity.type
_entity.pdbx_description
1 polymer ?
#
loop_
_entity_poly.entity_id
_entity_poly.type
_entity_poly.pdbx_seq_one_letter_code
_entity_poly.pdbx_strand_id
1 'polypeptide(L)'
;MQKNRRMLAFGLGISVIFGGCSLGNDNTKSTETETAVSSGEEQKISINTKNFVRVQDYNGEGYALRNGEKTDKIAEDNREEIEVAVKKFFSEKFKTDVIVHNLVGAVNGVSVFVESVGEPHFHAIAIVPIDVKSKTVKTDGVWSQEGQVENALSGGLYAMAYEEEMNNLDNFVNQVITNYPVIGKNIEAVNNTASGHSTPHYYISIFDDVFDELNNLYLKNQNVSKEELRNTLDESKFNPDGVNVTLNFFMKEANTEPNEEAYDEIYNKIKTTDGLPRGSYALILNDNTINSKYGTNTNDNTINKNPLNQIMKE
;
A
#
# COMPACT_ATOMS: atom_id res chain seq x y z
N MET A 1 -48.16 -23.23 14.56
CA MET A 1 -47.32 -22.18 15.17
C MET A 1 -46.00 -22.81 15.61
N GLN A 2 -44.95 -22.71 14.80
CA GLN A 2 -43.57 -22.86 15.22
C GLN A 2 -42.70 -22.14 14.18
N LYS A 3 -42.02 -21.09 14.63
CA LYS A 3 -41.34 -20.09 13.82
C LYS A 3 -39.85 -20.44 13.85
N ASN A 4 -39.34 -21.12 12.82
CA ASN A 4 -37.92 -21.43 12.73
C ASN A 4 -37.16 -20.16 12.31
N ARG A 5 -36.48 -19.57 13.31
CA ARG A 5 -35.59 -18.42 13.15
C ARG A 5 -34.37 -18.84 12.32
N ARG A 6 -34.17 -18.15 11.19
CA ARG A 6 -32.90 -18.12 10.47
C ARG A 6 -31.84 -17.49 11.39
N MET A 7 -30.74 -18.20 11.59
CA MET A 7 -29.59 -17.75 12.34
C MET A 7 -28.81 -16.80 11.44
N LEU A 8 -28.86 -15.49 11.71
CA LEU A 8 -27.94 -14.52 11.10
C LEU A 8 -26.55 -14.76 11.69
N ALA A 9 -25.62 -15.21 10.86
CA ALA A 9 -24.20 -15.15 11.17
C ALA A 9 -23.78 -13.67 11.10
N PHE A 10 -23.48 -13.07 12.24
CA PHE A 10 -22.82 -11.77 12.30
C PHE A 10 -21.36 -11.96 11.89
N GLY A 11 -21.04 -11.59 10.64
CA GLY A 11 -19.66 -11.37 10.22
C GLY A 11 -19.10 -10.20 11.02
N LEU A 12 -18.24 -10.49 12.00
CA LEU A 12 -17.38 -9.49 12.62
C LEU A 12 -16.31 -9.14 11.58
N GLY A 13 -16.62 -8.17 10.72
CA GLY A 13 -15.64 -7.51 9.88
C GLY A 13 -14.63 -6.81 10.78
N ILE A 14 -13.46 -7.41 10.94
CA ILE A 14 -12.31 -6.74 11.55
C ILE A 14 -11.73 -5.89 10.43
N SER A 15 -12.08 -4.60 10.42
CA SER A 15 -11.38 -3.58 9.65
C SER A 15 -9.95 -3.51 10.18
N VAL A 16 -9.03 -4.29 9.60
CA VAL A 16 -7.60 -4.04 9.77
C VAL A 16 -7.32 -2.83 8.88
N ILE A 17 -7.35 -1.65 9.51
CA ILE A 17 -6.98 -0.38 8.90
C ILE A 17 -5.48 -0.51 8.56
N PHE A 18 -5.19 -0.99 7.35
CA PHE A 18 -3.91 -0.75 6.71
C PHE A 18 -3.80 0.77 6.55
N GLY A 19 -2.73 1.35 7.08
CA GLY A 19 -2.61 2.79 7.33
C GLY A 19 -2.80 3.65 6.08
N GLY A 20 -4.01 4.15 5.90
CA GLY A 20 -4.36 5.29 5.06
C GLY A 20 -4.63 6.51 5.95
N CYS A 21 -3.88 7.58 5.71
CA CYS A 21 -4.10 8.99 6.06
C CYS A 21 -5.02 9.35 7.25
N SER A 22 -4.43 9.89 8.33
CA SER A 22 -5.14 10.73 9.31
C SER A 22 -4.83 12.21 9.04
N LEU A 23 -5.85 12.96 8.63
CA LEU A 23 -5.91 14.43 8.72
C LEU A 23 -6.11 14.83 10.19
N GLY A 24 -5.42 15.86 10.68
CA GLY A 24 -5.67 16.43 12.01
C GLY A 24 -4.54 17.30 12.56
N ASN A 25 -4.76 18.60 12.54
CA ASN A 25 -3.94 19.67 13.10
C ASN A 25 -4.13 19.77 14.63
N ASP A 26 -3.05 19.90 15.41
CA ASP A 26 -2.89 20.88 16.52
C ASP A 26 -1.74 20.55 17.47
N ASN A 27 -0.97 21.60 17.78
CA ASN A 27 0.18 21.72 18.66
C ASN A 27 -0.12 21.42 20.14
N THR A 28 0.67 20.57 20.81
CA THR A 28 1.13 20.80 22.21
C THR A 28 2.19 19.78 22.65
N LYS A 29 3.18 20.24 23.43
CA LYS A 29 4.34 19.50 23.97
C LYS A 29 3.98 18.51 25.11
N SER A 30 4.87 17.52 25.27
CA SER A 30 5.35 16.82 26.50
C SER A 30 4.77 15.45 26.93
N THR A 31 5.67 14.45 26.84
CA THR A 31 6.11 13.40 27.79
C THR A 31 5.18 12.28 28.33
N GLU A 32 5.58 11.03 28.01
CA GLU A 32 5.49 9.72 28.70
C GLU A 32 4.32 9.36 29.66
N THR A 33 3.52 8.34 29.31
CA THR A 33 3.49 6.98 29.94
C THR A 33 2.30 6.13 29.44
N GLU A 34 2.49 4.81 29.33
CA GLU A 34 1.47 3.82 28.97
C GLU A 34 0.65 3.35 30.18
N THR A 35 -0.68 3.26 30.05
CA THR A 35 -1.50 2.17 30.65
C THR A 35 -2.89 2.09 30.01
N ALA A 36 -3.53 0.93 30.19
CA ALA A 36 -4.46 0.33 29.24
C ALA A 36 -5.97 0.46 29.55
N VAL A 37 -6.75 0.27 28.47
CA VAL A 37 -8.12 -0.28 28.35
C VAL A 37 -9.34 0.68 28.33
N SER A 38 -10.06 0.56 27.20
CA SER A 38 -11.51 0.67 26.96
C SER A 38 -12.10 2.00 26.46
N SER A 39 -12.85 1.81 25.36
CA SER A 39 -14.01 2.56 24.87
C SER A 39 -13.80 4.00 24.38
N GLY A 40 -13.78 4.11 23.05
CA GLY A 40 -14.41 5.20 22.30
C GLY A 40 -13.81 6.59 22.48
N GLU A 41 -12.65 6.84 21.89
CA GLU A 41 -12.14 8.18 21.56
C GLU A 41 -10.98 8.01 20.55
N GLU A 42 -10.83 8.97 19.63
CA GLU A 42 -9.88 8.97 18.51
C GLU A 42 -8.45 8.64 18.98
N GLN A 43 -7.92 7.49 18.54
CA GLN A 43 -6.57 7.05 18.91
C GLN A 43 -5.51 7.90 18.21
N LYS A 44 -5.05 8.97 18.86
CA LYS A 44 -3.77 9.61 18.54
C LYS A 44 -2.65 8.59 18.79
N ILE A 45 -2.06 8.06 17.72
CA ILE A 45 -0.93 7.13 17.79
C ILE A 45 0.23 7.84 18.51
N SER A 46 0.61 7.38 19.69
CA SER A 46 1.79 7.90 20.39
C SER A 46 3.05 7.46 19.65
N ILE A 47 3.81 8.43 19.16
CA ILE A 47 5.01 8.20 18.34
C ILE A 47 6.16 7.80 19.27
N ASN A 48 6.51 6.52 19.30
CA ASN A 48 7.75 6.07 19.93
C ASN A 48 8.91 6.35 18.97
N THR A 49 9.70 7.38 19.26
CA THR A 49 10.84 7.80 18.43
C THR A 49 11.96 6.76 18.33
N LYS A 50 11.94 5.71 19.16
CA LYS A 50 12.93 4.61 19.12
C LYS A 50 12.83 3.75 17.86
N ASN A 51 11.74 3.84 17.10
CA ASN A 51 11.51 2.99 15.93
C ASN A 51 11.91 3.66 14.61
N PHE A 52 12.43 4.89 14.63
CA PHE A 52 12.86 5.55 13.40
C PHE A 52 14.25 5.10 13.00
N VAL A 53 14.35 4.62 11.76
CA VAL A 53 15.58 4.22 11.11
C VAL A 53 15.74 5.01 9.82
N ARG A 54 16.93 5.03 9.24
CA ARG A 54 17.15 5.66 7.94
C ARG A 54 16.40 4.88 6.87
N VAL A 55 15.73 5.58 5.97
CA VAL A 55 14.95 4.97 4.88
C VAL A 55 15.81 4.10 3.95
N GLN A 56 17.10 4.44 3.81
CA GLN A 56 18.07 3.70 3.00
C GLN A 56 18.40 2.33 3.61
N ASP A 57 18.42 2.27 4.94
CA ASP A 57 18.80 1.08 5.72
C ASP A 57 17.58 0.20 6.04
N TYR A 58 16.37 0.74 5.89
CA TYR A 58 15.14 0.00 6.12
C TYR A 58 14.84 -0.94 4.96
N ASN A 59 14.68 -2.22 5.26
CA ASN A 59 14.31 -3.27 4.31
C ASN A 59 12.95 -3.92 4.64
N GLY A 60 12.21 -3.41 5.61
CA GLY A 60 11.00 -4.06 6.13
C GLY A 60 11.19 -4.79 7.46
N GLU A 61 12.44 -5.00 7.91
CA GLU A 61 12.72 -5.59 9.22
C GLU A 61 12.11 -4.76 10.37
N GLY A 62 11.47 -5.45 11.32
CA GLY A 62 10.78 -4.82 12.44
C GLY A 62 9.36 -4.35 12.13
N TYR A 63 8.89 -4.46 10.88
CA TYR A 63 7.49 -4.23 10.54
C TYR A 63 6.62 -5.20 11.32
N ALA A 64 5.62 -4.68 12.04
CA ALA A 64 4.80 -5.49 12.92
C ALA A 64 3.35 -5.03 12.95
N LEU A 65 2.44 -5.99 12.84
CA LEU A 65 1.02 -5.75 13.09
C LEU A 65 0.71 -5.91 14.58
N ARG A 66 -0.32 -5.20 15.05
CA ARG A 66 -0.67 -5.18 16.47
C ARG A 66 -1.02 -6.59 16.96
N ASN A 67 -0.38 -7.02 18.04
CA ASN A 67 -0.59 -8.30 18.72
C ASN A 67 -0.31 -9.54 17.83
N GLY A 68 0.68 -9.43 16.94
CA GLY A 68 1.11 -10.49 16.01
C GLY A 68 2.18 -11.46 16.55
N GLU A 69 2.82 -11.17 17.68
CA GLU A 69 4.09 -11.85 18.04
C GLU A 69 3.95 -13.37 18.21
N LYS A 70 2.76 -13.84 18.63
CA LYS A 70 2.49 -15.28 18.77
C LYS A 70 2.34 -15.98 17.42
N THR A 71 1.74 -15.32 16.44
CA THR A 71 1.51 -15.88 15.12
C THR A 71 2.71 -15.70 14.21
N ASP A 72 3.56 -14.69 14.42
CA ASP A 72 4.86 -14.53 13.74
C ASP A 72 5.67 -15.82 13.77
N LYS A 73 5.92 -16.33 14.99
CA LYS A 73 6.73 -17.54 15.15
C LYS A 73 6.10 -18.77 14.49
N ILE A 74 4.77 -18.92 14.62
CA ILE A 74 4.06 -20.05 13.99
C ILE A 74 4.15 -19.92 12.47
N ALA A 75 4.05 -18.72 11.92
CA ALA A 75 4.13 -18.48 10.50
C ALA A 75 5.52 -18.79 9.95
N GLU A 76 6.59 -18.34 10.62
CA GLU A 76 7.96 -18.66 10.23
C GLU A 76 8.26 -20.17 10.28
N ASP A 77 7.81 -20.86 11.34
CA ASP A 77 7.96 -22.31 11.48
C ASP A 77 7.21 -23.10 10.37
N ASN A 78 6.24 -22.47 9.68
CA ASN A 78 5.40 -23.09 8.64
C ASN A 78 5.45 -22.32 7.29
N ARG A 79 6.53 -21.56 7.06
CA ARG A 79 6.65 -20.64 5.91
C ARG A 79 6.39 -21.32 4.56
N GLU A 80 7.01 -22.49 4.32
CA GLU A 80 6.85 -23.22 3.05
C GLU A 80 5.39 -23.58 2.76
N GLU A 81 4.66 -24.07 3.76
CA GLU A 81 3.25 -24.44 3.63
C GLU A 81 2.37 -23.19 3.36
N ILE A 82 2.65 -22.08 4.07
CA ILE A 82 1.98 -20.80 3.87
C ILE A 82 2.22 -20.26 2.46
N GLU A 83 3.46 -20.29 1.98
CA GLU A 83 3.80 -19.82 0.64
C GLU A 83 3.06 -20.59 -0.45
N VAL A 84 3.00 -21.92 -0.34
CA VAL A 84 2.27 -22.77 -1.29
C VAL A 84 0.78 -22.40 -1.29
N ALA A 85 0.18 -22.24 -0.12
CA ALA A 85 -1.23 -21.89 0.01
C ALA A 85 -1.55 -20.50 -0.58
N VAL A 86 -0.69 -19.52 -0.33
CA VAL A 86 -0.86 -18.15 -0.84
C VAL A 86 -0.66 -18.10 -2.36
N LYS A 87 0.39 -18.74 -2.89
CA LYS A 87 0.61 -18.83 -4.34
C LYS A 87 -0.59 -19.49 -5.04
N LYS A 88 -1.14 -20.55 -4.45
CA LYS A 88 -2.35 -21.20 -4.95
C LYS A 88 -3.56 -20.25 -4.92
N PHE A 89 -3.76 -19.52 -3.83
CA PHE A 89 -4.85 -18.55 -3.72
C PHE A 89 -4.82 -17.49 -4.83
N PHE A 90 -3.65 -16.89 -5.08
CA PHE A 90 -3.50 -15.89 -6.16
C PHE A 90 -3.68 -16.51 -7.56
N SER A 91 -3.09 -17.67 -7.82
CA SER A 91 -3.23 -18.36 -9.10
C SER A 91 -4.69 -18.77 -9.38
N GLU A 92 -5.41 -19.30 -8.39
CA GLU A 92 -6.79 -19.76 -8.56
C GLU A 92 -7.80 -18.61 -8.63
N LYS A 93 -7.71 -17.65 -7.71
CA LYS A 93 -8.70 -16.57 -7.58
C LYS A 93 -8.43 -15.41 -8.53
N PHE A 94 -7.16 -15.02 -8.67
CA PHE A 94 -6.75 -13.82 -9.41
C PHE A 94 -6.01 -14.10 -10.71
N LYS A 95 -5.76 -15.38 -11.04
CA LYS A 95 -5.09 -15.80 -12.28
C LYS A 95 -3.70 -15.18 -12.46
N THR A 96 -3.01 -14.96 -11.36
CA THR A 96 -1.67 -14.33 -11.33
C THR A 96 -0.74 -15.14 -10.44
N ASP A 97 0.47 -15.38 -10.95
CA ASP A 97 1.56 -15.94 -10.15
C ASP A 97 2.20 -14.85 -9.30
N VAL A 98 2.62 -15.21 -8.08
CA VAL A 98 3.16 -14.25 -7.12
C VAL A 98 4.43 -14.75 -6.43
N ILE A 99 5.29 -13.80 -6.05
CA ILE A 99 6.45 -13.99 -5.19
C ILE A 99 6.03 -13.59 -3.77
N VAL A 100 6.32 -14.43 -2.78
CA VAL A 100 6.11 -14.10 -1.37
C VAL A 100 7.37 -13.44 -0.83
N HIS A 101 7.22 -12.26 -0.26
CA HIS A 101 8.33 -11.46 0.27
C HIS A 101 8.40 -11.51 1.78
N ASN A 102 7.25 -11.31 2.46
CA ASN A 102 7.22 -11.17 3.91
C ASN A 102 6.02 -11.87 4.56
N LEU A 103 6.22 -12.39 5.76
CA LEU A 103 5.20 -12.97 6.63
C LEU A 103 5.17 -12.15 7.92
N VAL A 104 4.03 -11.51 8.19
CA VAL A 104 3.84 -10.68 9.37
C VAL A 104 2.63 -11.17 10.13
N GLY A 105 2.87 -11.75 11.29
CA GLY A 105 1.89 -12.22 12.24
C GLY A 105 0.86 -11.15 12.54
N ALA A 106 -0.39 -11.57 12.54
CA ALA A 106 -1.55 -10.76 12.86
C ALA A 106 -2.41 -11.50 13.89
N VAL A 107 -3.41 -10.82 14.44
CA VAL A 107 -4.36 -11.47 15.35
C VAL A 107 -5.04 -12.65 14.64
N ASN A 108 -4.82 -13.86 15.16
CA ASN A 108 -5.36 -15.13 14.64
C ASN A 108 -4.97 -15.48 13.19
N GLY A 109 -3.85 -14.97 12.69
CA GLY A 109 -3.36 -15.29 11.35
C GLY A 109 -1.99 -14.69 11.06
N VAL A 110 -1.60 -14.74 9.80
CA VAL A 110 -0.42 -14.08 9.26
C VAL A 110 -0.81 -13.33 8.00
N SER A 111 -0.34 -12.08 7.89
CA SER A 111 -0.40 -11.30 6.66
C SER A 111 0.82 -11.64 5.81
N VAL A 112 0.59 -11.97 4.55
CA VAL A 112 1.61 -12.42 3.60
C VAL A 112 1.69 -11.40 2.48
N PHE A 113 2.81 -10.70 2.43
CA PHE A 113 3.10 -9.68 1.43
C PHE A 113 3.64 -10.35 0.17
N VAL A 114 3.01 -10.05 -0.95
CA VAL A 114 3.35 -10.65 -2.24
C VAL A 114 3.52 -9.60 -3.32
N GLU A 115 4.28 -9.96 -4.36
CA GLU A 115 4.44 -9.21 -5.60
C GLU A 115 4.02 -10.10 -6.78
N SER A 116 3.25 -9.57 -7.71
CA SER A 116 2.90 -10.27 -8.95
C SER A 116 4.13 -10.52 -9.83
N VAL A 117 4.18 -11.68 -10.46
CA VAL A 117 5.20 -11.98 -11.47
C VAL A 117 4.79 -11.37 -12.82
N GLY A 118 5.61 -10.44 -13.33
CA GLY A 118 5.38 -9.81 -14.63
C GLY A 118 4.24 -8.79 -14.63
N GLU A 119 3.55 -8.68 -15.76
CA GLU A 119 2.39 -7.79 -15.95
C GLU A 119 1.07 -8.55 -15.70
N PRO A 120 0.07 -7.94 -15.06
CA PRO A 120 0.09 -6.62 -14.40
C PRO A 120 0.96 -6.63 -13.13
N HIS A 121 1.78 -5.58 -12.96
CA HIS A 121 2.68 -5.44 -11.81
C HIS A 121 1.98 -4.78 -10.62
N PHE A 122 1.93 -5.47 -9.48
CA PHE A 122 1.37 -4.97 -8.22
C PHE A 122 1.89 -5.74 -7.00
N HIS A 123 1.77 -5.11 -5.82
CA HIS A 123 1.92 -5.75 -4.52
C HIS A 123 0.57 -6.00 -3.87
N ALA A 124 0.43 -7.07 -3.10
CA ALA A 124 -0.81 -7.39 -2.40
C ALA A 124 -0.57 -8.13 -1.08
N ILE A 125 -1.64 -8.25 -0.28
CA ILE A 125 -1.59 -8.89 1.03
C ILE A 125 -2.67 -9.98 1.09
N ALA A 126 -2.23 -11.22 1.31
CA ALA A 126 -3.12 -12.31 1.70
C ALA A 126 -3.03 -12.55 3.21
N ILE A 127 -4.08 -13.13 3.78
CA ILE A 127 -4.16 -13.50 5.19
C ILE A 127 -4.37 -15.00 5.27
N VAL A 128 -3.47 -15.68 5.97
CA VAL A 128 -3.59 -17.11 6.27
C VAL A 128 -4.00 -17.26 7.74
N PRO A 129 -5.18 -17.84 8.04
CA PRO A 129 -5.62 -18.01 9.40
C PRO A 129 -4.73 -18.99 10.17
N ILE A 130 -4.48 -18.70 11.45
CA ILE A 130 -3.72 -19.53 12.36
C ILE A 130 -4.54 -19.78 13.61
N ASP A 131 -4.77 -21.04 13.94
CA ASP A 131 -5.29 -21.40 15.27
C ASP A 131 -4.15 -21.31 16.29
N VAL A 132 -4.16 -20.25 17.09
CA VAL A 132 -3.09 -19.99 18.07
C VAL A 132 -3.04 -21.05 19.18
N LYS A 133 -4.17 -21.72 19.48
CA LYS A 133 -4.21 -22.74 20.54
C LYS A 133 -3.58 -24.05 20.07
N SER A 134 -3.95 -24.54 18.89
CA SER A 134 -3.35 -25.75 18.33
C SER A 134 -2.07 -25.49 17.54
N LYS A 135 -1.70 -24.21 17.32
CA LYS A 135 -0.60 -23.76 16.47
C LYS A 135 -0.68 -24.30 15.04
N THR A 136 -1.91 -24.37 14.52
CA THR A 136 -2.19 -24.95 13.20
C THR A 136 -2.45 -23.85 12.19
N VAL A 137 -1.74 -23.89 11.06
CA VAL A 137 -2.02 -23.06 9.89
C VAL A 137 -3.22 -23.63 9.13
N LYS A 138 -4.17 -22.78 8.73
CA LYS A 138 -5.35 -23.18 7.96
C LYS A 138 -5.17 -22.78 6.50
N THR A 139 -4.43 -23.59 5.76
CA THR A 139 -4.06 -23.33 4.35
C THR A 139 -5.22 -23.36 3.37
N ASP A 140 -6.37 -23.93 3.75
CA ASP A 140 -7.62 -23.89 3.01
C ASP A 140 -8.41 -22.58 3.23
N GLY A 141 -8.03 -21.79 4.24
CA GLY A 141 -8.73 -20.59 4.66
C GLY A 141 -8.06 -19.29 4.21
N VAL A 142 -7.19 -19.30 3.20
CA VAL A 142 -6.51 -18.08 2.71
C VAL A 142 -7.55 -17.10 2.15
N TRP A 143 -7.44 -15.83 2.55
CA TRP A 143 -8.31 -14.76 2.11
C TRP A 143 -7.55 -13.44 1.97
N SER A 144 -8.15 -12.45 1.34
CA SER A 144 -7.67 -11.06 1.30
C SER A 144 -8.80 -10.15 1.74
N GLN A 145 -8.49 -8.95 2.25
CA GLN A 145 -9.52 -7.96 2.46
C GLN A 145 -10.26 -7.67 1.15
N GLU A 146 -11.57 -7.51 1.24
CA GLU A 146 -12.42 -7.20 0.09
C GLU A 146 -11.93 -5.92 -0.59
N GLY A 147 -11.72 -5.97 -1.90
CA GLY A 147 -11.23 -4.86 -2.71
C GLY A 147 -9.72 -4.66 -2.67
N GLN A 148 -8.98 -5.26 -1.72
CA GLN A 148 -7.54 -4.99 -1.58
C GLN A 148 -6.72 -5.50 -2.77
N VAL A 149 -6.94 -6.75 -3.17
CA VAL A 149 -6.22 -7.34 -4.31
C VAL A 149 -6.79 -6.82 -5.62
N GLU A 150 -8.10 -6.63 -5.68
CA GLU A 150 -8.80 -6.08 -6.83
C GLU A 150 -8.30 -4.66 -7.14
N ASN A 151 -8.15 -3.78 -6.14
CA ASN A 151 -7.58 -2.44 -6.34
C ASN A 151 -6.10 -2.49 -6.75
N ALA A 152 -5.34 -3.45 -6.22
CA ALA A 152 -3.93 -3.61 -6.59
C ALA A 152 -3.78 -4.08 -8.04
N LEU A 153 -4.59 -5.04 -8.45
CA LEU A 153 -4.70 -5.51 -9.83
C LEU A 153 -5.12 -4.37 -10.76
N SER A 154 -6.12 -3.58 -10.38
CA SER A 154 -6.54 -2.39 -11.12
C SER A 154 -5.40 -1.41 -11.34
N GLY A 155 -4.58 -1.15 -10.31
CA GLY A 155 -3.41 -0.27 -10.43
C GLY A 155 -2.37 -0.81 -11.42
N GLY A 156 -2.11 -2.12 -11.41
CA GLY A 156 -1.21 -2.75 -12.37
C GLY A 156 -1.75 -2.72 -13.81
N LEU A 157 -3.05 -2.98 -13.99
CA LEU A 157 -3.72 -2.92 -15.30
C LEU A 157 -3.79 -1.48 -15.83
N TYR A 158 -4.00 -0.50 -14.96
CA TYR A 158 -3.90 0.92 -15.29
C TYR A 158 -2.50 1.27 -15.83
N ALA A 159 -1.45 0.85 -15.12
CA ALA A 159 -0.07 1.10 -15.54
C ALA A 159 0.25 0.46 -16.91
N MET A 160 -0.30 -0.73 -17.19
CA MET A 160 -0.18 -1.36 -18.51
C MET A 160 -0.92 -0.57 -19.61
N ALA A 161 -2.12 -0.05 -19.32
CA ALA A 161 -2.93 0.69 -20.28
C ALA A 161 -2.37 2.09 -20.62
N TYR A 162 -1.59 2.67 -19.70
CA TYR A 162 -0.99 4.00 -19.78
C TYR A 162 0.54 3.92 -19.82
N GLU A 163 1.10 2.89 -20.47
CA GLU A 163 2.56 2.61 -20.45
C GLU A 163 3.42 3.83 -20.88
N GLU A 164 3.01 4.57 -21.91
CA GLU A 164 3.75 5.74 -22.37
C GLU A 164 3.77 6.83 -21.28
N GLU A 165 2.62 7.11 -20.68
CA GLU A 165 2.50 8.08 -19.61
C GLU A 165 3.25 7.61 -18.34
N MET A 166 3.21 6.31 -18.03
CA MET A 166 3.97 5.74 -16.92
C MET A 166 5.48 5.89 -17.12
N ASN A 167 5.97 5.70 -18.35
CA ASN A 167 7.38 5.98 -18.68
C ASN A 167 7.71 7.47 -18.50
N ASN A 168 6.78 8.38 -18.79
CA ASN A 168 6.95 9.81 -18.50
C ASN A 168 6.99 10.11 -17.01
N LEU A 169 6.18 9.42 -16.20
CA LEU A 169 6.23 9.51 -14.73
C LEU A 169 7.58 9.03 -14.18
N ASP A 170 8.10 7.91 -14.68
CA ASP A 170 9.42 7.40 -14.29
C ASP A 170 10.54 8.39 -14.67
N ASN A 171 10.47 8.96 -15.87
CA ASN A 171 11.39 10.01 -16.31
C ASN A 171 11.30 11.26 -15.43
N PHE A 172 10.09 11.69 -15.07
CA PHE A 172 9.86 12.80 -14.15
C PHE A 172 10.50 12.52 -12.78
N VAL A 173 10.28 11.34 -12.20
CA VAL A 173 10.88 10.94 -10.93
C VAL A 173 12.40 10.94 -11.02
N ASN A 174 12.97 10.40 -12.10
CA ASN A 174 14.42 10.40 -12.32
C ASN A 174 15.01 11.82 -12.36
N GLN A 175 14.29 12.77 -12.97
CA GLN A 175 14.70 14.18 -12.96
C GLN A 175 14.61 14.78 -11.55
N VAL A 176 13.57 14.45 -10.79
CA VAL A 176 13.42 14.92 -9.39
C VAL A 176 14.60 14.45 -8.53
N ILE A 177 14.90 13.15 -8.51
CA ILE A 177 15.99 12.60 -7.67
C ILE A 177 17.39 13.03 -8.13
N THR A 178 17.52 13.49 -9.39
CA THR A 178 18.77 14.06 -9.91
C THR A 178 18.96 15.51 -9.49
N ASN A 179 17.88 16.31 -9.50
CA ASN A 179 17.94 17.74 -9.27
C ASN A 179 17.79 18.13 -7.79
N TYR A 180 17.17 17.28 -6.99
CA TYR A 180 16.92 17.53 -5.56
C TYR A 180 17.57 16.41 -4.73
N PRO A 181 18.04 16.71 -3.50
CA PRO A 181 18.66 15.74 -2.61
C PRO A 181 17.59 14.86 -1.94
N VAL A 182 16.81 14.14 -2.74
CA VAL A 182 15.72 13.27 -2.32
C VAL A 182 15.88 11.86 -2.90
N ILE A 183 15.26 10.88 -2.24
CA ILE A 183 15.29 9.46 -2.60
C ILE A 183 13.94 8.81 -2.33
N GLY A 184 13.73 7.61 -2.88
CA GLY A 184 12.61 6.73 -2.53
C GLY A 184 12.93 5.75 -1.40
N LYS A 185 11.97 4.87 -1.10
CA LYS A 185 12.18 3.71 -0.23
C LYS A 185 13.16 2.71 -0.85
N ASN A 186 13.83 1.91 -0.02
CA ASN A 186 14.49 0.71 -0.50
C ASN A 186 13.47 -0.24 -1.15
N ILE A 187 13.80 -0.84 -2.30
CA ILE A 187 12.91 -1.78 -2.99
C ILE A 187 12.55 -3.00 -2.12
N GLU A 188 13.47 -3.46 -1.27
CA GLU A 188 13.19 -4.56 -0.34
C GLU A 188 12.12 -4.14 0.68
N ALA A 189 12.17 -2.90 1.17
CA ALA A 189 11.11 -2.36 2.03
C ALA A 189 9.77 -2.23 1.30
N VAL A 190 9.77 -1.84 0.02
CA VAL A 190 8.53 -1.82 -0.79
C VAL A 190 7.95 -3.24 -0.85
N ASN A 191 8.75 -4.21 -1.28
CA ASN A 191 8.33 -5.61 -1.42
C ASN A 191 7.82 -6.21 -0.11
N ASN A 192 8.42 -5.85 1.02
CA ASN A 192 8.07 -6.39 2.33
C ASN A 192 6.90 -5.69 3.03
N THR A 193 6.45 -4.53 2.55
CA THR A 193 5.47 -3.69 3.28
C THR A 193 4.38 -3.02 2.43
N ALA A 194 4.50 -3.04 1.10
CA ALA A 194 3.60 -2.31 0.21
C ALA A 194 2.38 -3.13 -0.26
N SER A 195 1.45 -2.43 -0.87
CA SER A 195 0.29 -2.95 -1.59
C SER A 195 -0.08 -2.01 -2.73
N GLY A 196 -0.79 -2.48 -3.75
CA GLY A 196 -1.09 -1.69 -4.93
C GLY A 196 0.05 -1.70 -5.95
N HIS A 197 -0.07 -0.92 -7.02
CA HIS A 197 1.05 -0.67 -7.92
C HIS A 197 2.04 0.28 -7.22
N SER A 198 3.13 -0.28 -6.68
CA SER A 198 4.06 0.44 -5.80
C SER A 198 5.50 0.36 -6.30
N THR A 199 6.17 1.51 -6.31
CA THR A 199 7.59 1.66 -6.60
C THR A 199 8.30 2.31 -5.41
N PRO A 200 9.65 2.38 -5.42
CA PRO A 200 10.40 3.16 -4.44
C PRO A 200 9.94 4.61 -4.27
N HIS A 201 9.43 5.24 -5.33
CA HIS A 201 9.20 6.70 -5.38
C HIS A 201 7.73 7.09 -5.48
N TYR A 202 6.86 6.17 -5.89
CA TYR A 202 5.43 6.43 -5.99
C TYR A 202 4.60 5.17 -5.84
N TYR A 203 3.32 5.36 -5.57
CA TYR A 203 2.33 4.29 -5.61
C TYR A 203 1.02 4.80 -6.18
N ILE A 204 0.25 3.89 -6.78
CA ILE A 204 -1.05 4.17 -7.38
C ILE A 204 -2.15 3.46 -6.59
N SER A 205 -3.15 4.23 -6.22
CA SER A 205 -4.36 3.75 -5.55
C SER A 205 -5.58 4.04 -6.41
N ILE A 206 -6.41 3.01 -6.63
CA ILE A 206 -7.62 3.09 -7.45
C ILE A 206 -8.84 3.13 -6.54
N PHE A 207 -9.79 4.04 -6.84
CA PHE A 207 -11.01 4.25 -6.06
C PHE A 207 -12.28 4.35 -6.94
N ASP A 208 -12.19 4.07 -8.23
CA ASP A 208 -13.30 4.15 -9.18
C ASP A 208 -13.75 2.76 -9.62
N ASP A 209 -15.06 2.52 -9.56
CA ASP A 209 -15.69 1.23 -9.85
C ASP A 209 -15.52 0.82 -11.32
N VAL A 210 -15.24 1.76 -12.23
CA VAL A 210 -14.94 1.45 -13.65
C VAL A 210 -13.77 0.48 -13.81
N PHE A 211 -12.86 0.43 -12.84
CA PHE A 211 -11.73 -0.50 -12.86
C PHE A 211 -12.13 -1.95 -12.56
N ASP A 212 -13.34 -2.21 -12.04
CA ASP A 212 -13.88 -3.57 -11.95
C ASP A 212 -14.04 -4.20 -13.33
N GLU A 213 -14.31 -3.40 -14.37
CA GLU A 213 -14.39 -3.89 -15.74
C GLU A 213 -13.03 -4.43 -16.23
N LEU A 214 -11.92 -3.76 -15.87
CA LEU A 214 -10.57 -4.22 -16.19
C LEU A 214 -10.20 -5.51 -15.47
N ASN A 215 -10.52 -5.58 -14.17
CA ASN A 215 -10.31 -6.80 -13.41
C ASN A 215 -11.06 -7.97 -14.06
N ASN A 216 -12.33 -7.76 -14.43
CA ASN A 216 -13.12 -8.78 -15.13
C ASN A 216 -12.56 -9.16 -16.50
N LEU A 217 -12.02 -8.19 -17.24
CA LEU A 217 -11.39 -8.43 -18.54
C LEU A 217 -10.14 -9.31 -18.39
N TYR A 218 -9.26 -8.96 -17.46
CA TYR A 218 -8.05 -9.72 -17.16
C TYR A 218 -8.35 -11.14 -16.64
N LEU A 219 -9.30 -11.29 -15.71
CA LEU A 219 -9.66 -12.60 -15.16
C LEU A 219 -10.24 -13.56 -16.22
N LYS A 220 -10.85 -13.01 -17.28
CA LYS A 220 -11.33 -13.79 -18.44
C LYS A 220 -10.21 -14.09 -19.44
N ASN A 221 -9.27 -13.17 -19.62
CA ASN A 221 -8.15 -13.30 -20.55
C ASN A 221 -6.87 -12.65 -19.97
N GLN A 222 -5.97 -13.46 -19.42
CA GLN A 222 -4.70 -12.96 -18.87
C GLN A 222 -3.75 -12.37 -19.93
N ASN A 223 -4.01 -12.60 -21.22
CA ASN A 223 -3.23 -12.04 -22.33
C ASN A 223 -3.91 -10.81 -22.96
N VAL A 224 -4.75 -10.10 -22.19
CA VAL A 224 -5.36 -8.84 -22.62
C VAL A 224 -4.26 -7.86 -23.05
N SER A 225 -4.44 -7.23 -24.21
CA SER A 225 -3.45 -6.29 -24.74
C SER A 225 -3.55 -4.91 -24.08
N LYS A 226 -2.45 -4.15 -24.08
CA LYS A 226 -2.41 -2.77 -23.60
C LYS A 226 -3.44 -1.87 -24.33
N GLU A 227 -3.60 -2.07 -25.64
CA GLU A 227 -4.60 -1.38 -26.45
C GLU A 227 -6.04 -1.71 -26.02
N GLU A 228 -6.33 -2.98 -25.73
CA GLU A 228 -7.66 -3.40 -25.26
C GLU A 228 -7.98 -2.85 -23.87
N LEU A 229 -6.99 -2.82 -22.97
CA LEU A 229 -7.12 -2.16 -21.66
C LEU A 229 -7.37 -0.65 -21.83
N ARG A 230 -6.59 0.03 -22.69
CA ARG A 230 -6.75 1.47 -22.94
C ARG A 230 -8.10 1.82 -23.56
N ASN A 231 -8.60 1.02 -24.49
CA ASN A 231 -9.94 1.20 -25.08
C ASN A 231 -11.07 0.98 -24.05
N THR A 232 -10.83 0.08 -23.09
CA THR A 232 -11.76 -0.13 -21.97
C THR A 232 -11.77 1.09 -21.05
N LEU A 233 -10.60 1.65 -20.75
CA LEU A 233 -10.37 2.91 -20.01
C LEU A 233 -10.33 4.16 -20.90
N ASP A 234 -11.28 4.33 -21.84
CA ASP A 234 -11.42 5.62 -22.53
C ASP A 234 -11.45 6.76 -21.48
N GLU A 235 -10.66 7.82 -21.68
CA GLU A 235 -10.45 8.92 -20.71
C GLU A 235 -11.75 9.58 -20.24
N SER A 236 -12.81 9.48 -21.04
CA SER A 236 -14.16 9.93 -20.69
C SER A 236 -14.88 9.06 -19.64
N LYS A 237 -14.35 7.86 -19.34
CA LYS A 237 -15.01 6.84 -18.52
C LYS A 237 -14.59 6.82 -17.06
N PHE A 238 -13.54 7.55 -16.67
CA PHE A 238 -13.15 7.65 -15.26
C PHE A 238 -12.78 9.07 -14.87
N ASN A 239 -13.16 9.43 -13.65
CA ASN A 239 -12.73 10.69 -13.06
C ASN A 239 -11.25 10.53 -12.65
N PRO A 240 -10.34 11.49 -12.97
CA PRO A 240 -8.97 11.41 -12.49
C PRO A 240 -8.85 11.31 -10.95
N ASP A 241 -9.86 11.75 -10.18
CA ASP A 241 -9.94 11.54 -8.72
C ASP A 241 -9.98 10.05 -8.33
N GLY A 242 -10.40 9.19 -9.26
CA GLY A 242 -10.44 7.74 -9.15
C GLY A 242 -9.08 7.07 -9.23
N VAL A 243 -8.04 7.79 -9.70
CA VAL A 243 -6.67 7.31 -9.84
C VAL A 243 -5.74 8.23 -9.07
N ASN A 244 -5.32 7.79 -7.89
CA ASN A 244 -4.46 8.56 -7.01
C ASN A 244 -3.00 8.13 -7.18
N VAL A 245 -2.20 8.99 -7.81
CA VAL A 245 -0.75 8.84 -7.95
C VAL A 245 -0.06 9.60 -6.82
N THR A 246 0.49 8.88 -5.84
CA THR A 246 1.20 9.52 -4.72
C THR A 246 2.69 9.39 -4.91
N LEU A 247 3.36 10.53 -5.13
CA LEU A 247 4.81 10.65 -5.09
C LEU A 247 5.26 10.73 -3.63
N ASN A 248 6.15 9.83 -3.22
CA ASN A 248 6.60 9.72 -1.84
C ASN A 248 8.13 9.72 -1.77
N PHE A 249 8.68 10.87 -1.40
CA PHE A 249 10.12 11.10 -1.33
C PHE A 249 10.59 11.28 0.11
N PHE A 250 11.87 11.03 0.32
CA PHE A 250 12.58 11.20 1.58
C PHE A 250 13.83 12.05 1.33
N MET A 251 14.20 12.90 2.27
CA MET A 251 15.50 13.59 2.21
C MET A 251 16.63 12.56 2.15
N LYS A 252 17.62 12.79 1.27
CA LYS A 252 18.75 11.88 1.05
C LYS A 252 19.72 11.85 2.24
N GLU A 253 19.95 13.02 2.84
CA GLU A 253 20.89 13.21 3.93
C GLU A 253 20.22 12.99 5.29
N ALA A 254 20.89 12.28 6.18
CA ALA A 254 20.40 12.03 7.53
C ALA A 254 20.27 13.34 8.33
N ASN A 255 19.33 13.37 9.30
CA ASN A 255 19.07 14.51 10.17
C ASN A 255 18.77 15.82 9.41
N THR A 256 18.21 15.71 8.21
CA THR A 256 17.78 16.85 7.39
C THR A 256 16.27 16.88 7.38
N GLU A 257 15.71 18.01 7.82
CA GLU A 257 14.27 18.27 7.73
C GLU A 257 13.82 18.31 6.26
N PRO A 258 12.56 17.97 5.96
CA PRO A 258 11.98 18.15 4.63
C PRO A 258 12.24 19.57 4.10
N ASN A 259 12.77 19.68 2.89
CA ASN A 259 13.08 20.97 2.29
C ASN A 259 11.82 21.56 1.62
N GLU A 260 11.32 22.68 2.16
CA GLU A 260 10.09 23.33 1.69
C GLU A 260 10.21 23.92 0.28
N GLU A 261 11.36 24.49 -0.07
CA GLU A 261 11.62 25.04 -1.42
C GLU A 261 11.62 23.91 -2.46
N ALA A 262 12.30 22.80 -2.17
CA ALA A 262 12.29 21.62 -3.03
C ALA A 262 10.89 21.04 -3.17
N TYR A 263 10.10 20.97 -2.08
CA TYR A 263 8.70 20.53 -2.15
C TYR A 263 7.89 21.42 -3.10
N ASP A 264 7.95 22.74 -2.94
CA ASP A 264 7.15 23.68 -3.74
C ASP A 264 7.58 23.67 -5.21
N GLU A 265 8.87 23.52 -5.50
CA GLU A 265 9.37 23.38 -6.86
C GLU A 265 8.95 22.05 -7.51
N ILE A 266 9.07 20.92 -6.81
CA ILE A 266 8.62 19.61 -7.32
C ILE A 266 7.11 19.67 -7.55
N TYR A 267 6.35 20.20 -6.60
CA TYR A 267 4.91 20.38 -6.73
C TYR A 267 4.53 21.17 -7.99
N ASN A 268 5.20 22.30 -8.22
CA ASN A 268 4.99 23.10 -9.43
C ASN A 268 5.39 22.35 -10.70
N LYS A 269 6.47 21.57 -10.68
CA LYS A 269 6.87 20.71 -11.80
C LYS A 269 5.83 19.63 -12.10
N ILE A 270 5.22 19.00 -11.10
CA ILE A 270 4.11 18.05 -11.35
C ILE A 270 3.01 18.77 -12.13
N LYS A 271 2.62 19.97 -11.72
CA LYS A 271 1.57 20.74 -12.40
C LYS A 271 1.88 21.08 -13.85
N THR A 272 3.13 21.47 -14.13
CA THR A 272 3.53 21.97 -15.47
C THR A 272 4.09 20.90 -16.40
N THR A 273 4.38 19.69 -15.90
CA THR A 273 4.87 18.59 -16.75
C THR A 273 3.71 17.96 -17.51
N ASP A 274 3.78 17.99 -18.84
CA ASP A 274 2.81 17.34 -19.72
C ASP A 274 3.12 15.84 -19.88
N GLY A 275 2.11 15.06 -20.27
CA GLY A 275 2.28 13.63 -20.56
C GLY A 275 2.41 12.72 -19.34
N LEU A 276 2.18 13.25 -18.13
CA LEU A 276 2.02 12.44 -16.92
C LEU A 276 0.69 11.66 -16.96
N PRO A 277 0.61 10.46 -16.36
CA PRO A 277 -0.60 9.64 -16.36
C PRO A 277 -1.81 10.40 -15.83
N ARG A 278 -2.98 10.23 -16.48
CA ARG A 278 -4.24 10.84 -16.07
C ARG A 278 -4.59 10.42 -14.63
N GLY A 279 -4.80 11.38 -13.75
CA GLY A 279 -5.02 11.07 -12.34
C GLY A 279 -4.86 12.27 -11.43
N SER A 280 -5.18 12.04 -10.17
CA SER A 280 -4.97 12.94 -9.05
C SER A 280 -3.60 12.69 -8.43
N TYR A 281 -2.80 13.75 -8.26
CA TYR A 281 -1.45 13.66 -7.73
C TYR A 281 -1.35 14.21 -6.31
N ALA A 282 -0.65 13.45 -5.47
CA ALA A 282 -0.15 13.91 -4.17
C ALA A 282 1.38 13.87 -4.13
N LEU A 283 1.96 14.80 -3.37
CA LEU A 283 3.38 14.85 -3.08
C LEU A 283 3.58 14.77 -1.58
N ILE A 284 4.39 13.81 -1.14
CA ILE A 284 4.82 13.65 0.24
C ILE A 284 6.34 13.77 0.24
N LEU A 285 6.87 14.71 1.03
CA LEU A 285 8.30 14.84 1.28
C LEU A 285 8.59 14.62 2.76
N ASN A 286 9.31 13.56 3.08
CA ASN A 286 9.68 13.20 4.43
C ASN A 286 11.14 13.56 4.72
N ASP A 287 11.52 13.60 5.99
CA ASP A 287 12.92 13.54 6.40
C ASP A 287 13.56 12.20 5.96
N ASN A 288 14.82 11.95 6.32
CA ASN A 288 15.50 10.71 5.95
C ASN A 288 15.02 9.46 6.72
N THR A 289 14.02 9.58 7.59
CA THR A 289 13.64 8.51 8.50
C THR A 289 12.37 7.78 8.06
N ILE A 290 12.18 6.59 8.63
CA ILE A 290 10.96 5.81 8.49
C ILE A 290 10.72 5.05 9.79
N ASN A 291 9.47 4.96 10.21
CA ASN A 291 9.11 4.16 11.38
C ASN A 291 9.17 2.68 11.00
N SER A 292 10.21 1.99 11.43
CA SER A 292 10.47 0.57 11.12
C SER A 292 9.29 -0.35 11.44
N LYS A 293 8.51 -0.01 12.47
CA LYS A 293 7.34 -0.79 12.89
C LYS A 293 6.17 -0.71 11.91
N TYR A 294 6.00 0.43 11.24
CA TYR A 294 4.85 0.71 10.40
C TYR A 294 5.18 0.86 8.91
N GLY A 295 6.47 0.94 8.57
CA GLY A 295 6.92 1.14 7.19
C GLY A 295 6.50 2.48 6.59
N THR A 296 6.18 3.47 7.43
CA THR A 296 5.74 4.83 7.05
C THR A 296 6.38 5.87 7.95
N ASN A 297 6.36 7.14 7.53
CA ASN A 297 6.78 8.27 8.37
C ASN A 297 5.55 8.92 9.04
N THR A 298 5.78 9.86 9.95
CA THR A 298 4.76 10.58 10.72
C THR A 298 4.74 12.06 10.35
N ASN A 299 3.58 12.71 10.51
CA ASN A 299 3.34 14.09 10.06
C ASN A 299 4.36 15.12 10.58
N ASP A 300 4.94 14.95 11.76
CA ASP A 300 5.88 15.94 12.33
C ASP A 300 7.16 16.10 11.48
N ASN A 301 7.57 15.07 10.74
CA ASN A 301 8.78 15.05 9.90
C ASN A 301 8.44 14.97 8.41
N THR A 302 7.26 15.46 8.02
CA THR A 302 6.71 15.31 6.67
C THR A 302 6.06 16.60 6.20
N ILE A 303 6.42 17.06 5.00
CA ILE A 303 5.65 18.06 4.26
C ILE A 303 4.65 17.32 3.36
N ASN A 304 3.37 17.57 3.65
CA ASN A 304 2.24 17.17 2.82
C ASN A 304 1.21 18.32 2.85
N LYS A 305 1.49 19.37 2.08
CA LYS A 305 0.66 20.60 2.08
C LYS A 305 -0.67 20.41 1.36
N ASN A 306 -0.77 19.40 0.49
CA ASN A 306 -1.83 19.28 -0.48
C ASN A 306 -2.48 17.90 -0.35
N PRO A 307 -3.71 17.80 0.21
CA PRO A 307 -4.48 16.57 0.12
C PRO A 307 -4.67 16.14 -1.34
N LEU A 308 -5.00 14.87 -1.53
CA LEU A 308 -5.37 14.30 -2.83
C LEU A 308 -6.40 15.21 -3.55
N ASN A 309 -6.34 15.22 -4.88
CA ASN A 309 -7.26 15.89 -5.82
C ASN A 309 -6.97 17.39 -6.05
N GLN A 310 -5.79 17.86 -5.66
CA GLN A 310 -5.36 19.24 -5.93
C GLN A 310 -4.56 19.43 -7.22
N ILE A 311 -3.89 18.37 -7.69
CA ILE A 311 -3.23 18.36 -9.00
C ILE A 311 -3.91 17.28 -9.83
N MET A 312 -4.61 17.70 -10.88
CA MET A 312 -5.31 16.82 -11.79
C MET A 312 -4.57 16.81 -13.12
N LYS A 313 -4.28 15.60 -13.61
CA LYS A 313 -3.85 15.36 -14.98
C LYS A 313 -5.02 14.81 -15.75
N GLU A 314 -5.31 15.46 -16.86
CA GLU A 314 -6.34 15.08 -17.82
C GLU A 314 -5.71 14.29 -18.95
#